data_AF-A0A843Z1R5-F1
#
_entry.id   AF-A0A843Z1R5-F1
#
_cell.length_a   1.000
_cell.length_b   1.000
_cell.length_c   1.000
_cell.angle_alpha   90.00
_cell.angle_beta   90.00
_cell.angle_gamma   90.00
#
_symmetry.space_group_name_H-M   'P 1'
#
loop_
_entity.id
_entity.type
_entity.pdbx_description
1 polymer ?
#
loop_
_entity_poly.entity_id
_entity_poly.type
_entity_poly.pdbx_seq_one_letter_code
_entity_poly.pdbx_strand_id
1 'polypeptide(L)'
;MSSVLWVLNALILILILLVGYFIKELPKMFGEKWLQNRQARTSKELQVEAYFRQQGGNDVKKLLGEWTSFLTKMDQIENLLGKDGTKYNDLMHRTLLYGSKETIEIVAAMSQFTYQNESIRKEQDPDGKKLLIYIASVIASLKYDFTGYKVKPISLLKAKLTDIIDASDRIDYLTKEIAEEIKKVNEK
;
A
#
# COMPACT_ATOMS: atom_id res chain seq x y z
N MET A 1 10.27 9.73 -72.02
CA MET A 1 9.37 9.99 -70.86
C MET A 1 8.92 8.70 -70.17
N SER A 2 8.60 7.62 -70.89
CA SER A 2 8.16 6.33 -70.29
C SER A 2 9.20 5.68 -69.36
N SER A 3 10.48 5.66 -69.73
CA SER A 3 11.53 5.01 -68.92
C SER A 3 11.75 5.66 -67.55
N VAL A 4 11.56 6.98 -67.45
CA VAL A 4 11.69 7.73 -66.20
C VAL A 4 10.54 7.41 -65.24
N LEU A 5 9.32 7.26 -65.77
CA LEU A 5 8.12 6.84 -65.01
C LEU A 5 8.27 5.43 -64.41
N TRP A 6 8.88 4.49 -65.15
CA TRP A 6 9.14 3.13 -64.66
C TRP A 6 10.14 3.09 -63.51
N VAL A 7 11.22 3.86 -63.60
CA VAL A 7 12.22 3.99 -62.53
C VAL A 7 11.60 4.61 -61.28
N LEU A 8 10.75 5.63 -61.46
CA LEU A 8 10.04 6.28 -60.35
C LEU A 8 9.07 5.30 -59.65
N ASN A 9 8.30 4.52 -60.40
CA ASN A 9 7.39 3.52 -59.85
C ASN A 9 8.12 2.38 -59.12
N ALA A 10 9.26 1.94 -59.65
CA ALA A 10 10.09 0.93 -59.00
C ALA A 10 10.64 1.44 -57.65
N LEU A 11 11.08 2.70 -57.58
CA LEU A 11 11.50 3.35 -56.34
C LEU A 11 10.37 3.47 -55.32
N ILE A 12 9.16 3.83 -55.78
CA ILE A 12 7.97 3.92 -54.91
C ILE A 12 7.61 2.54 -54.34
N LEU A 13 7.70 1.47 -55.14
CA LEU A 13 7.47 0.10 -54.68
C LEU A 13 8.47 -0.34 -53.60
N ILE A 14 9.75 -0.02 -53.79
CA ILE A 14 10.79 -0.30 -52.80
C ILE A 14 10.52 0.49 -51.50
N LEU A 15 10.10 1.75 -51.61
CA LEU A 15 9.74 2.57 -50.46
C LEU A 15 8.54 2.01 -49.71
N ILE A 16 7.50 1.55 -50.42
CA ILE A 16 6.31 0.94 -49.81
C ILE A 16 6.68 -0.37 -49.08
N LEU A 17 7.57 -1.18 -49.65
CA LEU A 17 8.05 -2.41 -48.99
C LEU A 17 8.84 -2.10 -47.72
N LEU A 18 9.71 -1.09 -47.74
CA LEU A 18 10.44 -0.63 -46.56
C LEU A 18 9.49 -0.11 -45.47
N VAL A 19 8.55 0.77 -45.83
CA VAL A 19 7.58 1.33 -44.89
C VAL A 19 6.67 0.23 -44.32
N GLY A 20 6.23 -0.73 -45.13
CA GLY A 20 5.43 -1.87 -44.67
C GLY A 20 6.19 -2.77 -43.69
N TYR A 21 7.49 -2.97 -43.91
CA TYR A 21 8.37 -3.70 -42.98
C TYR A 21 8.47 -2.97 -41.64
N PHE A 22 8.76 -1.66 -41.66
CA PHE A 22 8.83 -0.84 -40.44
C PHE A 22 7.50 -0.81 -39.67
N ILE A 23 6.36 -0.61 -40.34
CA ILE A 23 5.03 -0.60 -39.70
C ILE A 23 4.73 -1.94 -39.00
N LYS A 24 5.21 -3.07 -39.55
CA LYS A 24 5.04 -4.40 -38.95
C LYS A 24 5.87 -4.62 -37.68
N GLU A 25 7.02 -3.97 -37.56
CA GLU A 25 7.91 -4.09 -36.39
C GLU A 25 7.58 -3.12 -35.26
N LEU A 26 7.01 -1.95 -35.56
CA LEU A 26 6.56 -0.97 -34.56
C LEU A 26 5.72 -1.58 -33.41
N PRO A 27 4.62 -2.32 -33.67
CA PRO A 27 3.79 -2.86 -32.60
C PRO A 27 4.54 -3.83 -31.67
N LYS A 28 5.52 -4.58 -32.20
CA LYS A 28 6.35 -5.48 -31.40
C LYS A 28 7.30 -4.72 -30.49
N MET A 29 8.01 -3.72 -31.02
CA MET A 29 8.95 -2.90 -30.25
C MET A 29 8.28 -2.10 -29.13
N PHE A 30 7.09 -1.54 -29.38
CA PHE A 30 6.34 -0.81 -28.34
C PHE A 30 5.79 -1.76 -27.28
N GLY A 31 5.27 -2.92 -27.69
CA GLY A 31 4.80 -3.96 -26.77
C GLY A 31 5.91 -4.48 -25.86
N GLU A 32 7.08 -4.78 -26.42
CA GLU A 32 8.25 -5.27 -25.70
C GLU A 32 8.81 -4.23 -24.72
N LYS A 33 8.99 -2.98 -25.13
CA LYS A 33 9.44 -1.91 -24.21
C LYS A 33 8.46 -1.67 -23.08
N TRP A 34 7.16 -1.74 -23.36
CA TRP A 34 6.13 -1.57 -22.34
C TRP A 34 6.10 -2.75 -21.36
N LEU A 35 6.17 -3.98 -21.88
CA LEU A 35 6.26 -5.19 -21.08
C LEU A 35 7.54 -5.20 -20.23
N GLN A 36 8.67 -4.84 -20.82
CA GLN A 36 9.97 -4.74 -20.15
C GLN A 36 9.95 -3.69 -19.05
N ASN A 37 9.35 -2.52 -19.28
CA ASN A 37 9.20 -1.50 -18.25
C ASN A 37 8.29 -1.96 -17.09
N ARG A 38 7.21 -2.70 -17.37
CA ARG A 38 6.38 -3.31 -16.33
C ARG A 38 7.15 -4.36 -15.54
N GLN A 39 7.81 -5.28 -16.23
CA GLN A 39 8.64 -6.32 -15.61
C GLN A 39 9.79 -5.73 -14.79
N ALA A 40 10.44 -4.67 -15.26
CA ALA A 40 11.51 -4.00 -14.53
C ALA A 40 11.00 -3.34 -13.23
N ARG A 41 9.82 -2.69 -13.27
CA ARG A 41 9.18 -2.14 -12.05
C ARG A 41 8.79 -3.24 -11.07
N THR A 42 8.11 -4.28 -11.55
CA THR A 42 7.71 -5.42 -10.72
C THR A 42 8.93 -6.14 -10.14
N SER A 43 10.00 -6.34 -10.92
CA SER A 43 11.24 -6.96 -10.43
C SER A 43 11.92 -6.10 -9.38
N LYS A 44 11.91 -4.77 -9.52
CA LYS A 44 12.44 -3.84 -8.52
C LYS A 44 11.63 -3.90 -7.22
N GLU A 45 10.30 -3.90 -7.31
CA GLU A 45 9.39 -4.06 -6.17
C GLU A 45 9.63 -5.39 -5.45
N LEU A 46 9.71 -6.49 -6.19
CA LEU A 46 10.00 -7.83 -5.66
C LEU A 46 11.38 -7.90 -4.99
N GLN A 47 12.40 -7.24 -5.55
CA GLN A 47 13.74 -7.20 -4.95
C GLN A 47 13.76 -6.37 -3.66
N VAL A 48 13.06 -5.24 -3.62
CA VAL A 48 12.91 -4.43 -2.41
C VAL A 48 12.16 -5.22 -1.33
N GLU A 49 11.06 -5.89 -1.69
CA GLU A 49 10.29 -6.73 -0.78
C GLU A 49 11.10 -7.95 -0.29
N ALA A 50 11.91 -8.57 -1.16
CA ALA A 50 12.84 -9.64 -0.80
C ALA A 50 13.93 -9.15 0.15
N TYR A 51 14.52 -7.96 -0.11
CA TYR A 51 15.51 -7.34 0.76
C TYR A 51 14.96 -7.07 2.17
N PHE A 52 13.75 -6.51 2.27
CA PHE A 52 13.09 -6.25 3.56
C PHE A 52 12.69 -7.54 4.28
N ARG A 53 12.26 -8.58 3.56
CA ARG A 53 12.02 -9.90 4.16
C ARG A 53 13.31 -10.56 4.66
N GLN A 54 14.40 -10.43 3.92
CA GLN A 54 15.66 -11.14 4.21
C GLN A 54 16.50 -10.44 5.29
N GLN A 55 16.55 -9.10 5.32
CA GLN A 55 17.29 -8.35 6.33
C GLN A 55 16.40 -7.86 7.50
N GLY A 56 15.13 -7.56 7.24
CA GLY A 56 14.20 -6.98 8.22
C GLY A 56 13.18 -7.93 8.81
N GLY A 57 13.16 -9.22 8.44
CA GLY A 57 12.10 -10.16 8.86
C GLY A 57 11.94 -10.30 10.37
N ASN A 58 13.03 -10.25 11.13
CA ASN A 58 12.97 -10.24 12.60
C ASN A 58 12.42 -8.94 13.17
N ASP A 59 12.71 -7.79 12.55
CA ASP A 59 12.23 -6.50 13.02
C ASP A 59 10.78 -6.27 12.64
N VAL A 60 10.35 -6.68 11.43
CA VAL A 60 8.93 -6.72 11.03
C VAL A 60 8.13 -7.64 11.97
N LYS A 61 8.68 -8.81 12.35
CA LYS A 61 8.04 -9.70 13.33
C LYS A 61 7.85 -9.04 14.69
N LYS A 62 8.88 -8.36 15.22
CA LYS A 62 8.78 -7.61 16.48
C LYS A 62 7.74 -6.50 16.37
N LEU A 63 7.80 -5.74 15.28
CA LEU A 63 6.88 -4.65 14.99
C LEU A 63 5.42 -5.12 14.96
N LEU A 64 5.16 -6.23 14.25
CA LEU A 64 3.86 -6.89 14.21
C LEU A 64 3.40 -7.30 15.61
N GLY A 65 4.27 -7.87 16.43
CA GLY A 65 3.96 -8.27 17.80
C GLY A 65 3.60 -7.08 18.71
N GLU A 66 4.29 -5.96 18.54
CA GLU A 66 4.03 -4.73 19.30
C GLU A 66 2.72 -4.05 18.89
N TRP A 67 2.48 -3.88 17.59
CA TRP A 67 1.18 -3.39 17.08
C TRP A 67 0.03 -4.31 17.51
N THR A 68 0.22 -5.62 17.46
CA THR A 68 -0.80 -6.59 17.95
C THR A 68 -1.06 -6.45 19.45
N SER A 69 -0.07 -6.01 20.22
CA SER A 69 -0.23 -5.77 21.66
C SER A 69 -1.17 -4.59 21.93
N PHE A 70 -1.19 -3.55 21.08
CA PHE A 70 -2.16 -2.45 21.19
C PHE A 70 -3.60 -2.94 21.05
N LEU A 71 -3.85 -3.92 20.18
CA LEU A 71 -5.18 -4.49 20.02
C LEU A 71 -5.52 -5.49 21.14
N THR A 72 -4.57 -6.32 21.55
CA THR A 72 -4.87 -7.45 22.47
C THR A 72 -4.84 -7.07 23.95
N LYS A 73 -4.07 -6.04 24.32
CA LYS A 73 -3.84 -5.55 25.69
C LYS A 73 -4.31 -4.11 25.87
N MET A 74 -5.52 -3.80 25.40
CA MET A 74 -6.10 -2.45 25.45
C MET A 74 -6.18 -1.89 26.88
N ASP A 75 -6.38 -2.76 27.87
CA ASP A 75 -6.40 -2.45 29.30
C ASP A 75 -5.04 -1.96 29.85
N GLN A 76 -3.95 -2.18 29.10
CA GLN A 76 -2.59 -1.83 29.48
C GLN A 76 -1.97 -0.79 28.55
N ILE A 77 -2.79 -0.03 27.81
CA ILE A 77 -2.33 0.94 26.80
C ILE A 77 -1.34 1.96 27.37
N GLU A 78 -1.52 2.45 28.59
CA GLU A 78 -0.56 3.38 29.22
C GLU A 78 0.85 2.78 29.32
N ASN A 79 0.95 1.49 29.64
CA ASN A 79 2.23 0.77 29.71
C ASN A 79 2.85 0.54 28.32
N LEU A 80 2.01 0.43 27.28
CA LEU A 80 2.41 0.28 25.89
C LEU A 80 2.88 1.60 25.27
N LEU A 81 2.26 2.72 25.62
CA LEU A 81 2.67 4.06 25.19
C LEU A 81 3.98 4.50 25.86
N GLY A 82 4.25 3.99 27.07
CA GLY A 82 5.41 4.37 27.88
C GLY A 82 5.21 5.73 28.55
N LYS A 83 6.07 6.05 29.53
CA LYS A 83 6.08 7.39 30.14
C LYS A 83 6.34 8.41 29.03
N ASP A 84 5.43 9.37 28.89
CA ASP A 84 5.44 10.46 27.92
C ASP A 84 5.31 10.05 26.44
N GLY A 85 4.82 8.84 26.12
CA GLY A 85 4.60 8.41 24.73
C GLY A 85 5.88 7.99 23.98
N THR A 86 7.00 7.88 24.68
CA THR A 86 8.31 7.52 24.12
C THR A 86 8.31 6.19 23.37
N LYS A 87 7.61 5.17 23.87
CA LYS A 87 7.51 3.87 23.19
C LYS A 87 6.66 3.93 21.92
N TYR A 88 5.63 4.78 21.92
CA TYR A 88 4.83 5.01 20.72
C TYR A 88 5.65 5.68 19.61
N ASN A 89 6.45 6.70 19.96
CA ASN A 89 7.34 7.35 19.00
C ASN A 89 8.39 6.39 18.41
N ASP A 90 8.95 5.51 19.24
CA ASP A 90 9.87 4.47 18.77
C ASP A 90 9.17 3.43 17.87
N LEU A 91 7.97 2.99 18.23
CA LEU A 91 7.15 2.11 17.38
C LEU A 91 6.86 2.77 16.03
N MET A 92 6.48 4.04 16.03
CA MET A 92 6.24 4.82 14.82
C MET A 92 7.51 4.94 13.97
N HIS A 93 8.66 5.26 14.58
CA HIS A 93 9.95 5.33 13.90
C HIS A 93 10.30 4.01 13.20
N ARG A 94 10.20 2.88 13.92
CA ARG A 94 10.47 1.56 13.34
C ARG A 94 9.45 1.17 12.28
N THR A 95 8.19 1.60 12.42
CA THR A 95 7.16 1.34 11.40
C THR A 95 7.46 2.07 10.10
N LEU A 96 7.96 3.30 10.16
CA LEU A 96 8.39 4.05 8.99
C LEU A 96 9.66 3.47 8.35
N LEU A 97 10.53 2.82 9.14
CA LEU A 97 11.77 2.23 8.66
C LEU A 97 11.57 0.85 8.00
N TYR A 98 10.70 0.02 8.56
CA TYR A 98 10.56 -1.40 8.18
C TYR A 98 9.22 -1.76 7.53
N GLY A 99 8.19 -0.92 7.67
CA GLY A 99 6.88 -1.17 7.08
C GLY A 99 6.92 -1.10 5.55
N SER A 100 6.08 -1.89 4.89
CA SER A 100 5.86 -1.73 3.45
C SER A 100 5.24 -0.38 3.12
N LYS A 101 5.24 -0.03 1.83
CA LYS A 101 4.55 1.15 1.33
C LYS A 101 3.11 1.24 1.84
N GLU A 102 2.36 0.14 1.75
CA GLU A 102 0.97 0.07 2.24
C GLU A 102 0.89 0.34 3.76
N THR A 103 1.78 -0.26 4.55
CA THR A 103 1.86 -0.02 6.00
C THR A 103 2.13 1.46 6.31
N ILE A 104 3.06 2.10 5.59
CA ILE A 104 3.39 3.52 5.79
C ILE A 104 2.20 4.42 5.48
N GLU A 105 1.46 4.14 4.41
CA GLU A 105 0.27 4.92 4.01
C GLU A 105 -0.84 4.85 5.08
N ILE A 106 -1.09 3.66 5.64
CA ILE A 106 -2.05 3.45 6.73
C ILE A 106 -1.63 4.27 7.96
N VAL A 107 -0.36 4.20 8.33
CA VAL A 107 0.17 4.91 9.50
C VAL A 107 0.16 6.43 9.31
N ALA A 108 0.39 6.90 8.09
CA ALA A 108 0.30 8.32 7.76
C ALA A 108 -1.14 8.83 7.89
N ALA A 109 -2.12 8.10 7.35
CA ALA A 109 -3.54 8.43 7.49
C ALA A 109 -3.99 8.41 8.97
N MET A 110 -3.59 7.37 9.71
CA MET A 110 -3.84 7.29 11.15
C MET A 110 -3.22 8.48 11.90
N SER A 111 -1.97 8.83 11.58
CA SER A 111 -1.25 9.94 12.22
C SER A 111 -1.96 11.27 11.96
N GLN A 112 -2.36 11.52 10.70
CA GLN A 112 -3.15 12.72 10.35
C GLN A 112 -4.44 12.77 11.16
N PHE A 113 -5.18 11.67 11.26
CA PHE A 113 -6.37 11.57 12.10
C PHE A 113 -6.07 11.90 13.58
N THR A 114 -4.97 11.35 14.14
CA THR A 114 -4.62 11.59 15.55
C THR A 114 -4.15 13.01 15.86
N TYR A 115 -3.52 13.69 14.90
CA TYR A 115 -3.01 15.07 15.02
C TYR A 115 -4.06 16.14 14.73
N GLN A 116 -5.27 15.76 14.26
CA GLN A 116 -6.38 16.70 14.20
C GLN A 116 -6.69 17.25 15.59
N ASN A 117 -7.24 18.47 15.65
CA ASN A 117 -7.66 19.09 16.91
C ASN A 117 -8.49 18.09 17.74
N GLU A 118 -8.20 17.99 19.03
CA GLU A 118 -8.84 17.03 19.93
C GLU A 118 -10.37 17.10 19.89
N SER A 119 -10.96 18.30 19.74
CA SER A 119 -12.41 18.47 19.61
C SER A 119 -12.95 17.82 18.33
N ILE A 120 -12.28 18.07 17.20
CA ILE A 120 -12.63 17.50 15.89
C ILE A 120 -12.48 15.98 15.92
N ARG A 121 -11.40 15.48 16.53
CA ARG A 121 -11.16 14.03 16.65
C ARG A 121 -12.23 13.35 17.49
N LYS A 122 -12.60 13.92 18.64
CA LYS A 122 -13.68 13.39 19.50
C LYS A 122 -15.03 13.41 18.81
N GLU A 123 -15.30 14.41 17.96
CA GLU A 123 -16.53 14.47 17.17
C GLU A 123 -16.57 13.38 16.08
N GLN A 124 -15.45 13.15 15.38
CA GLN A 124 -15.37 12.15 14.31
C GLN A 124 -15.30 10.70 14.84
N ASP A 125 -14.71 10.50 16.02
CA ASP A 125 -14.52 9.18 16.62
C ASP A 125 -14.82 9.18 18.14
N PRO A 126 -16.07 9.40 18.53
CA PRO A 126 -16.46 9.51 19.94
C PRO A 126 -16.19 8.24 20.75
N ASP A 127 -16.24 7.08 20.08
CA ASP A 127 -16.05 5.76 20.69
C ASP A 127 -14.62 5.20 20.49
N GLY A 128 -13.72 5.92 19.82
CA GLY A 128 -12.37 5.42 19.49
C GLY A 128 -12.33 4.27 18.46
N LYS A 129 -13.46 3.97 17.82
CA LYS A 129 -13.62 2.86 16.85
C LYS A 129 -12.81 3.09 15.59
N LYS A 130 -12.74 4.33 15.08
CA LYS A 130 -11.96 4.66 13.88
C LYS A 130 -10.47 4.43 14.13
N LEU A 131 -9.96 4.85 15.29
CA LEU A 131 -8.58 4.59 15.70
C LEU A 131 -8.27 3.08 15.81
N LEU A 132 -9.19 2.29 16.36
CA LEU A 132 -9.04 0.83 16.44
C LEU A 132 -9.00 0.16 15.06
N ILE A 133 -9.81 0.63 14.11
CA ILE A 133 -9.79 0.13 12.72
C ILE A 133 -8.45 0.48 12.05
N TYR A 134 -7.90 1.67 12.30
CA TYR A 134 -6.55 2.03 11.86
C TYR A 134 -5.49 1.07 12.39
N ILE A 135 -5.47 0.83 13.71
CA ILE A 135 -4.53 -0.10 14.35
C ILE A 135 -4.67 -1.51 13.77
N ALA A 136 -5.90 -2.01 13.59
CA ALA A 136 -6.14 -3.30 12.97
C ALA A 136 -5.68 -3.35 11.51
N SER A 137 -5.76 -2.23 10.79
CA SER A 137 -5.26 -2.11 9.41
C SER A 137 -3.74 -2.17 9.35
N VAL A 138 -3.04 -1.50 10.28
CA VAL A 138 -1.59 -1.62 10.44
C VAL A 138 -1.17 -3.06 10.72
N ILE A 139 -1.85 -3.73 11.67
CA ILE A 139 -1.56 -5.14 12.00
C ILE A 139 -1.79 -6.06 10.80
N ALA A 140 -2.88 -5.85 10.05
CA ALA A 140 -3.19 -6.64 8.86
C ALA A 140 -2.13 -6.48 7.77
N SER A 141 -1.68 -5.24 7.51
CA SER A 141 -0.62 -4.93 6.55
C SER A 141 0.71 -5.55 6.97
N LEU A 142 1.14 -5.36 8.22
CA LEU A 142 2.36 -5.97 8.75
C LEU A 142 2.32 -7.50 8.77
N LYS A 143 1.15 -8.12 8.97
CA LYS A 143 0.98 -9.56 8.86
C LYS A 143 1.23 -10.04 7.44
N TYR A 144 0.77 -9.28 6.44
CA TYR A 144 1.08 -9.56 5.05
C TYR A 144 2.58 -9.35 4.77
N ASP A 145 3.18 -8.26 5.24
CA ASP A 145 4.62 -7.99 5.10
C ASP A 145 5.48 -9.14 5.67
N PHE A 146 5.08 -9.71 6.80
CA PHE A 146 5.81 -10.80 7.46
C PHE A 146 5.53 -12.18 6.88
N THR A 147 4.27 -12.49 6.51
CA THR A 147 3.84 -13.87 6.22
C THR A 147 3.34 -14.09 4.79
N GLY A 148 3.03 -13.03 4.06
CA GLY A 148 2.30 -13.09 2.78
C GLY A 148 0.81 -13.39 2.91
N TYR A 149 0.27 -13.61 4.12
CA TYR A 149 -1.16 -13.87 4.32
C TYR A 149 -1.96 -12.58 4.48
N LYS A 150 -2.92 -12.37 3.58
CA LYS A 150 -3.88 -11.26 3.70
C LYS A 150 -4.95 -11.59 4.73
N VAL A 151 -5.12 -10.71 5.70
CA VAL A 151 -6.20 -10.78 6.69
C VAL A 151 -6.96 -9.47 6.68
N LYS A 152 -8.28 -9.53 6.82
CA LYS A 152 -9.09 -8.31 6.89
C LYS A 152 -8.93 -7.67 8.29
N PRO A 153 -8.79 -6.35 8.40
CA PRO A 153 -8.71 -5.65 9.69
C PRO A 153 -9.89 -6.01 10.61
N ILE A 154 -11.10 -6.10 10.05
CA ILE A 154 -12.30 -6.47 10.80
C ILE A 154 -12.23 -7.87 11.42
N SER A 155 -11.55 -8.81 10.78
CA SER A 155 -11.36 -10.16 11.33
C SER A 155 -10.51 -10.13 12.60
N LEU A 156 -9.51 -9.24 12.64
CA LEU A 156 -8.67 -9.05 13.83
C LEU A 156 -9.45 -8.39 14.96
N LEU A 157 -10.27 -7.39 14.63
CA LEU A 157 -11.11 -6.73 15.62
C LEU A 157 -12.14 -7.70 16.23
N LYS A 158 -12.83 -8.51 15.39
CA LYS A 158 -13.77 -9.54 15.84
C LYS A 158 -13.14 -10.62 16.73
N ALA A 159 -11.83 -10.84 16.62
CA ALA A 159 -11.12 -11.79 17.47
C ALA A 159 -10.96 -11.29 18.92
N LYS A 160 -11.11 -9.98 19.16
CA LYS A 160 -10.90 -9.37 20.48
C LYS A 160 -12.15 -8.66 21.03
N LEU A 161 -12.93 -8.02 20.18
CA LEU A 161 -14.08 -7.20 20.56
C LEU A 161 -15.37 -7.97 20.30
N THR A 162 -16.18 -8.10 21.34
CA THR A 162 -17.42 -8.89 21.33
C THR A 162 -18.62 -8.09 20.82
N ASP A 163 -18.59 -6.77 20.96
CA ASP A 163 -19.65 -5.81 20.60
C ASP A 163 -19.63 -5.37 19.12
N ILE A 164 -18.62 -5.83 18.36
CA ILE A 164 -18.47 -5.48 16.95
C ILE A 164 -19.59 -6.01 16.05
N ILE A 165 -20.24 -7.09 16.45
CA ILE A 165 -21.31 -7.71 15.65
C ILE A 165 -22.51 -6.77 15.55
N ASP A 166 -22.82 -6.02 16.61
CA ASP A 166 -23.98 -5.12 16.66
C ASP A 166 -23.71 -3.76 15.98
N ALA A 167 -22.46 -3.46 15.64
CA ALA A 167 -22.02 -2.21 15.04
C ALA A 167 -21.58 -2.35 13.57
N SER A 168 -22.00 -3.42 12.86
CA SER A 168 -21.46 -3.77 11.54
C SER A 168 -21.55 -2.65 10.52
N ASP A 169 -22.68 -1.95 10.44
CA ASP A 169 -22.90 -0.91 9.42
C ASP A 169 -22.00 0.31 9.65
N ARG A 170 -21.82 0.71 10.92
CA ARG A 170 -20.90 1.79 11.29
C ARG A 170 -19.46 1.40 11.01
N ILE A 171 -19.09 0.17 11.31
CA ILE A 171 -17.74 -0.34 11.05
C ILE A 171 -17.45 -0.41 9.55
N ASP A 172 -18.41 -0.87 8.75
CA ASP A 172 -18.28 -0.92 7.29
C ASP A 172 -18.16 0.49 6.69
N TYR A 173 -18.94 1.45 7.20
CA TYR A 173 -18.81 2.86 6.83
C TYR A 173 -17.40 3.40 7.16
N LEU A 174 -16.93 3.22 8.41
CA LEU A 174 -15.61 3.67 8.84
C LEU A 174 -14.48 3.00 8.06
N THR A 175 -14.63 1.71 7.74
CA THR A 175 -13.63 0.97 6.94
C THR A 175 -13.52 1.54 5.53
N LYS A 176 -14.65 1.91 4.90
CA LYS A 176 -14.65 2.58 3.59
C LYS A 176 -14.03 3.97 3.67
N GLU A 177 -14.38 4.74 4.69
CA GLU A 177 -13.83 6.08 4.92
C GLU A 177 -12.29 6.03 5.07
N ILE A 178 -11.77 5.13 5.90
CA ILE A 178 -10.34 4.92 6.09
C ILE A 178 -9.65 4.52 4.77
N ALA A 179 -10.27 3.65 3.97
CA ALA A 179 -9.72 3.27 2.67
C ALA A 179 -9.59 4.47 1.72
N GLU A 180 -10.54 5.41 1.76
CA GLU A 180 -10.46 6.66 1.00
C GLU A 180 -9.41 7.62 1.57
N GLU A 181 -9.27 7.71 2.89
CA GLU A 181 -8.23 8.52 3.55
C GLU A 181 -6.82 8.04 3.16
N ILE A 182 -6.59 6.72 3.15
CA ILE A 182 -5.34 6.10 2.71
C ILE A 182 -5.05 6.43 1.24
N LYS A 183 -6.06 6.35 0.36
CA LYS A 183 -5.88 6.72 -1.06
C LYS A 183 -5.49 8.19 -1.23
N LYS A 184 -6.08 9.10 -0.46
CA LYS A 184 -5.76 10.53 -0.53
C LYS A 184 -4.32 10.84 -0.11
N VAL A 185 -3.72 10.03 0.75
CA VAL A 185 -2.29 10.15 1.07
C VAL A 185 -1.42 9.91 -0.17
N ASN A 186 -1.89 9.10 -1.12
CA ASN A 186 -1.15 8.74 -2.35
C ASN A 186 -1.31 9.74 -3.51
N GLU A 187 -2.27 10.65 -3.43
CA GLU A 187 -2.64 11.57 -4.52
C GLU A 187 -2.06 12.98 -4.36
N LYS A 188 -1.37 13.27 -3.25
CA LYS A 188 -0.66 14.53 -2.99
C LYS A 188 0.83 14.41 -3.28
#